data_AF-A0A7X4EUC2-F1
#
_entry.id   AF-A0A7X4EUC2-F1
#
_cell.length_a   1.000
_cell.length_b   1.000
_cell.length_c   1.000
_cell.angle_alpha   90.00
_cell.angle_beta   90.00
_cell.angle_gamma   90.00
#
_symmetry.space_group_name_H-M   'P 1'
#
loop_
_entity.id
_entity.type
_entity.pdbx_description
1 polymer ?
#
loop_
_entity_poly.entity_id
_entity_poly.type
_entity_poly.pdbx_seq_one_letter_code
_entity_poly.pdbx_strand_id
1 'polypeptide(L)'
;MKPTSLLRLLSLAGATLALALSTQSGQAQEWSQYLAFDDRFSVDFPTDPSVEETTYETEYGFTLPARIYTAEDDFGTYSVTAVDWSEAETLHTEAFDACESAIDDLRGGDNPGHCSRLYYEREIRGAALHAAFGLIERGSEVTHLGSANTEMVEGIGIQLLNEDGSRWYAVLFWHNYHLFIANAIAPQGMPPPLLFSTSLGFLDEQGRRITYGERYAPLYPVPHRTR
;
A
#
# COMPACT_ATOMS: atom_id res chain seq x y z
N MET A 1 -71.89 -28.13 -18.59
CA MET A 1 -70.59 -28.29 -17.91
C MET A 1 -69.65 -27.21 -18.42
N LYS A 2 -69.24 -26.27 -17.57
CA LYS A 2 -68.32 -25.16 -17.94
C LYS A 2 -66.88 -25.61 -17.67
N PRO A 3 -65.94 -25.58 -18.63
CA PRO A 3 -64.54 -25.89 -18.37
C PRO A 3 -63.84 -24.62 -17.90
N THR A 4 -63.90 -24.33 -16.60
CA THR A 4 -63.27 -23.12 -16.01
C THR A 4 -62.09 -23.45 -15.10
N SER A 5 -61.54 -24.67 -15.15
CA SER A 5 -60.59 -25.13 -14.12
C SER A 5 -59.16 -25.38 -14.61
N LEU A 6 -58.91 -25.64 -15.90
CA LEU A 6 -57.57 -26.03 -16.36
C LEU A 6 -56.64 -24.85 -16.68
N LEU A 7 -57.16 -23.70 -17.09
CA LEU A 7 -56.33 -22.52 -17.40
C LEU A 7 -55.82 -21.76 -16.16
N ARG A 8 -56.43 -21.95 -14.98
CA ARG A 8 -56.01 -21.29 -13.72
C ARG A 8 -54.87 -21.99 -13.00
N LEU A 9 -54.66 -23.29 -13.26
CA LEU A 9 -53.59 -24.07 -12.63
C LEU A 9 -52.25 -23.91 -13.38
N LEU A 10 -52.29 -23.63 -14.69
CA LEU A 10 -51.09 -23.36 -15.49
C LEU A 10 -50.50 -21.96 -15.26
N SER A 11 -51.29 -20.98 -14.81
CA SER A 11 -50.80 -19.63 -14.50
C SER A 11 -50.09 -19.53 -13.13
N LEU A 12 -50.36 -20.43 -12.18
CA LEU A 12 -49.67 -20.42 -10.87
C LEU A 12 -48.34 -21.19 -10.89
N ALA A 13 -48.15 -22.16 -11.79
CA ALA A 13 -46.89 -22.90 -11.90
C ALA A 13 -45.77 -22.10 -12.60
N GLY A 14 -46.13 -21.13 -13.46
CA GLY A 14 -45.16 -20.23 -14.10
C GLY A 14 -44.65 -19.12 -13.19
N ALA A 15 -45.45 -18.69 -12.21
CA ALA A 15 -45.07 -17.61 -11.29
C ALA A 15 -44.08 -18.07 -10.21
N THR A 16 -44.12 -19.33 -9.78
CA THR A 16 -43.18 -19.86 -8.78
C THR A 16 -41.80 -20.18 -9.33
N LEU A 17 -41.68 -20.52 -10.62
CA LEU A 17 -40.39 -20.77 -11.25
C LEU A 17 -39.64 -19.47 -11.62
N ALA A 18 -40.36 -18.37 -11.84
CA ALA A 18 -39.76 -17.06 -12.11
C ALA A 18 -39.18 -16.39 -10.84
N LEU A 19 -39.74 -16.65 -9.64
CA LEU A 19 -39.19 -16.15 -8.38
C LEU A 19 -37.96 -16.94 -7.87
N ALA A 20 -37.71 -18.14 -8.39
CA ALA A 20 -36.56 -18.96 -8.00
C ALA A 20 -35.26 -18.59 -8.75
N LEU A 21 -35.35 -17.78 -9.82
CA LEU A 21 -34.20 -17.33 -10.61
C LEU A 21 -33.68 -15.95 -10.21
N SER A 22 -34.37 -15.26 -9.30
CA SER A 22 -34.00 -13.95 -8.78
C SER A 22 -33.18 -13.99 -7.48
N THR A 23 -32.82 -15.17 -6.98
CA THR A 23 -31.71 -15.29 -6.02
C THR A 23 -30.40 -15.29 -6.81
N GLN A 24 -30.08 -14.14 -7.43
CA GLN A 24 -28.68 -13.79 -7.58
C GLN A 24 -28.16 -13.69 -6.16
N SER A 25 -27.50 -14.76 -5.71
CA SER A 25 -26.58 -14.69 -4.61
C SER A 25 -25.75 -13.43 -4.86
N GLY A 26 -25.95 -12.38 -4.05
CA GLY A 26 -24.92 -11.37 -3.91
C GLY A 26 -23.67 -12.18 -3.60
N GLN A 27 -22.73 -12.23 -4.55
CA GLN A 27 -21.40 -12.72 -4.27
C GLN A 27 -20.97 -11.87 -3.10
N ALA A 28 -20.88 -12.46 -1.90
CA ALA A 28 -20.21 -11.79 -0.82
C ALA A 28 -18.83 -11.46 -1.39
N GLN A 29 -18.49 -10.16 -1.48
CA GLN A 29 -17.14 -9.74 -1.85
C GLN A 29 -16.21 -10.37 -0.84
N GLU A 30 -15.57 -11.47 -1.25
CA GLU A 30 -14.62 -12.17 -0.42
C GLU A 30 -13.27 -11.50 -0.64
N TRP A 31 -12.74 -10.95 0.44
CA TRP A 31 -11.40 -10.43 0.47
C TRP A 31 -10.44 -11.55 0.07
N SER A 32 -9.60 -11.27 -0.94
CA SER A 32 -8.69 -12.27 -1.48
C SER A 32 -7.29 -11.71 -1.60
N GLN A 33 -6.30 -12.58 -1.42
CA GLN A 33 -4.91 -12.21 -1.48
C GLN A 33 -4.50 -11.90 -2.93
N TYR A 34 -4.06 -10.67 -3.13
CA TYR A 34 -3.38 -10.25 -4.36
C TYR A 34 -1.87 -10.43 -4.21
N LEU A 35 -1.22 -10.90 -5.28
CA LEU A 35 0.23 -11.11 -5.34
C LEU A 35 0.83 -10.17 -6.40
N ALA A 36 1.47 -9.10 -5.94
CA ALA A 36 2.20 -8.17 -6.80
C ALA A 36 3.62 -8.68 -6.99
N PHE A 37 3.81 -9.63 -7.92
CA PHE A 37 5.12 -10.26 -8.14
C PHE A 37 6.21 -9.28 -8.56
N ASP A 38 5.84 -8.28 -9.36
CA ASP A 38 6.80 -7.30 -9.86
C ASP A 38 7.30 -6.37 -8.74
N ASP A 39 6.41 -5.95 -7.82
CA ASP A 39 6.74 -5.07 -6.68
C ASP A 39 6.99 -5.82 -5.37
N ARG A 40 7.02 -7.15 -5.41
CA ARG A 40 7.42 -8.02 -4.29
C ARG A 40 6.57 -7.89 -3.03
N PHE A 41 5.25 -7.69 -3.16
CA PHE A 41 4.34 -7.70 -2.01
C PHE A 41 3.08 -8.54 -2.24
N SER A 42 2.38 -8.82 -1.14
CA SER A 42 1.05 -9.42 -1.11
C SER A 42 0.16 -8.69 -0.12
N VAL A 43 -1.12 -8.53 -0.43
CA VAL A 43 -2.10 -7.87 0.44
C VAL A 43 -3.49 -8.39 0.06
N ASP A 44 -4.42 -8.40 1.01
CA ASP A 44 -5.79 -8.77 0.72
C ASP A 44 -6.56 -7.53 0.21
N PHE A 45 -7.20 -7.64 -0.95
CA PHE A 45 -8.09 -6.60 -1.47
C PHE A 45 -9.55 -7.12 -1.53
N PRO A 46 -10.56 -6.23 -1.46
CA PRO A 46 -11.97 -6.61 -1.60
C PRO A 46 -12.35 -7.00 -3.04
N THR A 47 -11.56 -6.55 -4.03
CA THR A 47 -11.68 -6.85 -5.46
C THR A 47 -10.30 -6.82 -6.11
N ASP A 48 -10.16 -7.31 -7.34
CA ASP A 48 -8.90 -7.15 -8.08
C ASP A 48 -8.55 -5.65 -8.20
N PRO A 49 -7.37 -5.21 -7.74
CA PRO A 49 -7.02 -3.81 -7.77
C PRO A 49 -6.74 -3.32 -9.20
N SER A 50 -7.12 -2.07 -9.46
CA SER A 50 -6.54 -1.31 -10.57
C SER A 50 -5.06 -1.03 -10.29
N VAL A 51 -4.24 -1.02 -11.35
CA VAL A 51 -2.79 -0.77 -11.25
C VAL A 51 -2.44 0.41 -12.15
N GLU A 52 -1.82 1.43 -11.55
CA GLU A 52 -1.36 2.64 -12.24
C GLU A 52 0.15 2.81 -12.04
N GLU A 53 0.88 3.03 -13.14
CA GLU A 53 2.28 3.46 -13.09
C GLU A 53 2.37 4.96 -12.79
N THR A 54 3.26 5.32 -11.89
CA THR A 54 3.45 6.71 -11.44
C THR A 54 4.89 6.94 -11.01
N THR A 55 5.16 8.10 -10.41
CA THR A 55 6.45 8.44 -9.84
C THR A 55 6.30 8.89 -8.38
N TYR A 56 7.37 8.74 -7.61
CA TYR A 56 7.45 9.20 -6.22
C TYR A 56 8.64 10.14 -6.05
N GLU A 57 8.40 11.31 -5.47
CA GLU A 57 9.47 12.24 -5.08
C GLU A 57 10.00 11.89 -3.70
N THR A 58 11.31 11.70 -3.57
CA THR A 58 11.97 11.35 -2.31
C THR A 58 12.28 12.60 -1.47
N GLU A 59 12.72 12.40 -0.22
CA GLU A 59 13.06 13.50 0.71
C GLU A 59 14.10 14.47 0.12
N TYR A 60 15.05 13.96 -0.66
CA TYR A 60 16.09 14.75 -1.32
C TYR A 60 15.79 15.10 -2.78
N GLY A 61 14.53 14.95 -3.21
CA GLY A 61 14.04 15.44 -4.51
C GLY A 61 14.39 14.54 -5.69
N PHE A 62 14.71 13.27 -5.47
CA PHE A 62 14.82 12.30 -6.55
C PHE A 62 13.44 11.81 -6.97
N THR A 63 13.26 11.58 -8.27
CA THR A 63 12.03 10.99 -8.80
C THR A 63 12.26 9.51 -9.08
N LEU A 64 11.55 8.66 -8.35
CA LEU A 64 11.63 7.20 -8.48
C LEU A 64 10.37 6.63 -9.16
N PRO A 65 10.49 5.52 -9.90
CA PRO A 65 9.33 4.81 -10.42
C PRO A 65 8.50 4.23 -9.28
N ALA A 66 7.18 4.23 -9.45
CA ALA A 66 6.25 3.66 -8.50
C ALA A 66 5.02 3.09 -9.19
N ARG A 67 4.30 2.20 -8.49
CA ARG A 67 2.96 1.74 -8.88
C ARG A 67 1.97 1.93 -7.75
N ILE A 68 0.75 2.29 -8.10
CA ILE A 68 -0.37 2.37 -7.16
C ILE A 68 -1.37 1.26 -7.51
N TYR A 69 -1.65 0.42 -6.53
CA TYR A 69 -2.68 -0.61 -6.57
C TYR A 69 -3.88 -0.09 -5.80
N THR A 70 -5.06 -0.01 -6.41
CA THR A 70 -6.26 0.53 -5.75
C THR A 70 -7.50 -0.32 -5.98
N ALA A 71 -8.23 -0.59 -4.90
CA ALA A 71 -9.54 -1.24 -4.93
C ALA A 71 -10.51 -0.52 -3.97
N GLU A 72 -11.81 -0.67 -4.19
CA GLU A 72 -12.85 -0.02 -3.40
C GLU A 72 -14.00 -1.00 -3.12
N ASP A 73 -14.68 -0.79 -2.00
CA ASP A 73 -15.95 -1.42 -1.66
C ASP A 73 -16.85 -0.43 -0.89
N ASP A 74 -17.98 -0.91 -0.35
CA ASP A 74 -18.92 -0.08 0.40
C ASP A 74 -18.32 0.48 1.72
N PHE A 75 -17.20 -0.07 2.20
CA PHE A 75 -16.55 0.29 3.46
C PHE A 75 -15.35 1.23 3.28
N GLY A 76 -14.80 1.35 2.07
CA GLY A 76 -13.75 2.32 1.82
C GLY A 76 -12.96 2.14 0.54
N THR A 77 -11.88 2.92 0.47
CA THR A 77 -10.85 2.86 -0.58
C THR A 77 -9.57 2.29 0.02
N TYR A 78 -8.95 1.35 -0.70
CA TYR A 78 -7.76 0.62 -0.28
C TYR A 78 -6.68 0.78 -1.32
N SER A 79 -5.47 1.13 -0.92
CA SER A 79 -4.37 1.31 -1.86
C SER A 79 -3.02 0.88 -1.30
N VAL A 80 -2.15 0.39 -2.19
CA VAL A 80 -0.71 0.23 -1.91
C VAL A 80 0.04 1.04 -2.96
N THR A 81 0.84 2.01 -2.53
CA THR A 81 1.91 2.58 -3.36
C THR A 81 3.17 1.78 -3.11
N ALA A 82 3.71 1.13 -4.15
CA ALA A 82 5.01 0.50 -4.14
C ALA A 82 5.98 1.39 -4.92
N VAL A 83 7.01 1.90 -4.24
CA VAL A 83 8.06 2.73 -4.83
C VAL A 83 9.30 1.87 -4.99
N ASP A 84 9.86 1.84 -6.19
CA ASP A 84 11.08 1.09 -6.49
C ASP A 84 12.30 1.99 -6.30
N TRP A 85 13.13 1.64 -5.32
CA TRP A 85 14.36 2.33 -4.95
C TRP A 85 15.62 1.67 -5.51
N SER A 86 15.49 0.69 -6.41
CA SER A 86 16.63 -0.02 -6.99
C SER A 86 17.63 0.90 -7.70
N GLU A 87 17.16 1.99 -8.31
CA GLU A 87 17.99 3.00 -8.99
C GLU A 87 18.44 4.15 -8.09
N ALA A 88 18.02 4.19 -6.82
CA ALA A 88 18.31 5.32 -5.93
C ALA A 88 19.82 5.52 -5.69
N GLU A 89 20.61 4.44 -5.61
CA GLU A 89 22.07 4.56 -5.43
C GLU A 89 22.76 5.23 -6.63
N THR A 90 22.33 4.87 -7.83
CA THR A 90 22.81 5.45 -9.08
C THR A 90 22.51 6.95 -9.10
N LEU A 91 21.25 7.33 -8.82
CA LEU A 91 20.82 8.72 -8.79
C LEU A 91 21.59 9.57 -7.76
N HIS A 92 21.81 9.02 -6.56
CA HIS A 92 22.62 9.68 -5.54
C HIS A 92 24.08 9.83 -5.95
N THR A 93 24.66 8.82 -6.60
CA THR A 93 26.04 8.87 -7.08
C THR A 93 26.20 9.93 -8.16
N GLU A 94 25.28 9.98 -9.12
CA GLU A 94 25.28 10.99 -10.19
C GLU A 94 25.11 12.41 -9.64
N ALA A 95 24.21 12.60 -8.67
CA ALA A 95 24.03 13.89 -8.00
C ALA A 95 25.30 14.33 -7.24
N PHE A 96 25.97 13.38 -6.57
CA PHE A 96 27.23 13.64 -5.90
C PHE A 96 28.33 14.05 -6.87
N ASP A 97 28.53 13.29 -7.95
CA ASP A 97 29.56 13.57 -8.97
C ASP A 97 29.32 14.92 -9.67
N ALA A 98 28.05 15.24 -9.94
CA ALA A 98 27.64 16.52 -10.48
C ALA A 98 27.91 17.67 -9.50
N CYS A 99 27.64 17.47 -8.21
CA CYS A 99 28.01 18.46 -7.19
C CYS A 99 29.53 18.66 -7.13
N GLU A 100 30.31 17.57 -7.06
CA GLU A 100 31.77 17.64 -6.96
C GLU A 100 32.39 18.42 -8.12
N SER A 101 31.84 18.26 -9.33
CA SER A 101 32.28 18.97 -10.52
C SER A 101 31.92 20.47 -10.52
N ALA A 102 30.95 20.89 -9.71
CA ALA A 102 30.39 22.25 -9.72
C ALA A 102 30.98 23.19 -8.64
N ILE A 103 31.73 22.68 -7.66
CA ILE A 103 32.27 23.47 -6.55
C ILE A 103 33.79 23.28 -6.37
N ASP A 104 34.53 24.39 -6.18
CA ASP A 104 35.96 24.35 -5.85
C ASP A 104 36.23 23.84 -4.40
N ASP A 105 35.21 23.82 -3.52
CA ASP A 105 35.32 23.34 -2.13
C ASP A 105 34.16 22.39 -1.78
N LEU A 106 34.48 21.10 -1.62
CA LEU A 106 33.57 20.01 -1.27
C LEU A 106 33.08 20.02 0.18
N ARG A 107 33.40 21.07 0.95
CA ARG A 107 32.98 21.20 2.37
C ARG A 107 31.55 21.69 2.56
N GLY A 108 30.78 21.85 1.48
CA GLY A 108 29.37 22.20 1.51
C GLY A 108 29.17 23.65 1.94
N GLY A 109 29.10 24.56 0.96
CA GLY A 109 28.64 25.93 1.20
C GLY A 109 27.21 26.00 1.74
N ASP A 110 26.44 27.03 1.41
CA ASP A 110 25.12 27.30 2.02
C ASP A 110 24.03 26.23 1.81
N ASN A 111 24.31 25.12 1.12
CA ASN A 111 23.45 23.93 1.10
C ASN A 111 24.26 22.62 1.06
N PRO A 112 24.69 22.07 2.22
CA PRO A 112 25.52 20.87 2.28
C PRO A 112 24.79 19.56 1.89
N GLY A 113 23.47 19.62 1.66
CA GLY A 113 22.55 18.49 1.46
C GLY A 113 22.73 17.64 0.18
N HIS A 114 23.47 18.11 -0.81
CA HIS A 114 23.60 17.42 -2.11
C HIS A 114 25.00 16.86 -2.39
N CYS A 115 25.97 17.09 -1.50
CA CYS A 115 27.39 16.80 -1.76
C CYS A 115 27.95 15.82 -0.72
N SER A 116 27.18 14.77 -0.40
CA SER A 116 27.66 13.69 0.46
C SER A 116 27.15 12.34 -0.02
N ARG A 117 28.07 11.37 -0.09
CA ARG A 117 27.75 9.96 -0.36
C ARG A 117 26.95 9.30 0.78
N LEU A 118 26.82 9.95 1.93
CA LEU A 118 26.07 9.43 3.08
C LEU A 118 24.55 9.67 2.96
N TYR A 119 24.09 10.48 2.00
CA TYR A 119 22.66 10.80 1.89
C TYR A 119 21.82 9.63 1.41
N TYR A 120 22.33 8.81 0.50
CA TYR A 120 21.66 7.59 0.05
C TYR A 120 21.23 6.70 1.22
N GLU A 121 22.17 6.34 2.11
CA GLU A 121 21.86 5.47 3.25
C GLU A 121 20.91 6.13 4.26
N ARG A 122 21.02 7.46 4.45
CA ARG A 122 20.16 8.22 5.35
C ARG A 122 18.74 8.27 4.83
N GLU A 123 18.57 8.51 3.53
CA GLU A 123 17.28 8.59 2.89
C GLU A 123 16.56 7.25 2.92
N ILE A 124 17.26 6.15 2.63
CA ILE A 124 16.70 4.80 2.78
C ILE A 124 16.18 4.56 4.20
N ARG A 125 16.95 4.94 5.23
CA ARG A 125 16.54 4.78 6.64
C ARG A 125 15.37 5.70 7.00
N GLY A 126 15.27 6.86 6.35
CA GLY A 126 14.23 7.87 6.55
C GLY A 126 12.98 7.69 5.69
N ALA A 127 13.01 6.86 4.65
CA ALA A 127 11.99 6.82 3.59
C ALA A 127 10.56 6.62 4.14
N ALA A 128 10.36 5.64 5.03
CA ALA A 128 9.06 5.40 5.65
C ALA A 128 8.63 6.57 6.57
N LEU A 129 9.58 7.22 7.25
CA LEU A 129 9.31 8.38 8.11
C LEU A 129 8.92 9.61 7.28
N HIS A 130 9.64 9.88 6.20
CA HIS A 130 9.34 10.97 5.27
C HIS A 130 7.97 10.77 4.63
N ALA A 131 7.67 9.55 4.16
CA ALA A 131 6.35 9.23 3.63
C ALA A 131 5.23 9.42 4.66
N ALA A 132 5.45 9.05 5.93
CA ALA A 132 4.49 9.30 7.00
C ALA A 132 4.29 10.80 7.25
N PHE A 133 5.36 11.60 7.20
CA PHE A 133 5.29 13.05 7.31
C PHE A 133 4.47 13.67 6.17
N GLY A 134 4.66 13.23 4.92
CA GLY A 134 3.86 13.68 3.78
C GLY A 134 2.36 13.33 3.87
N LEU A 135 1.97 12.34 4.69
CA LEU A 135 0.56 12.09 5.02
C LEU A 135 0.03 13.10 6.04
N ILE A 136 0.85 13.48 7.03
CA ILE A 136 0.50 14.47 8.07
C ILE A 136 0.33 15.87 7.46
N GLU A 137 1.17 16.25 6.50
CA GLU A 137 1.12 17.56 5.85
C GLU A 137 -0.19 17.82 5.08
N ARG A 138 -1.01 16.79 4.85
CA ARG A 138 -2.33 16.93 4.22
C ARG A 138 -3.37 17.62 5.10
N GLY A 139 -3.05 17.88 6.37
CA GLY A 139 -3.88 18.69 7.27
C GLY A 139 -4.88 17.91 8.13
N SER A 140 -4.74 16.58 8.22
CA SER A 140 -5.61 15.72 9.03
C SER A 140 -5.15 15.66 10.50
N GLU A 141 -6.08 15.40 11.43
CA GLU A 141 -5.75 15.16 12.84
C GLU A 141 -5.03 13.81 13.00
N VAL A 142 -3.83 13.80 13.60
CA VAL A 142 -3.10 12.57 13.92
C VAL A 142 -3.70 11.94 15.17
N THR A 143 -4.37 10.80 15.00
CA THR A 143 -4.98 10.04 16.10
C THR A 143 -4.09 8.88 16.59
N HIS A 144 -3.16 8.43 15.75
CA HIS A 144 -2.10 7.51 16.12
C HIS A 144 -0.87 7.72 15.23
N LEU A 145 0.32 7.64 15.82
CA LEU A 145 1.60 7.55 15.12
C LEU A 145 2.53 6.68 15.96
N GLY A 146 3.07 5.62 15.39
CA GLY A 146 3.88 4.67 16.15
C GLY A 146 4.59 3.63 15.29
N SER A 147 5.28 2.72 15.97
CA SER A 147 5.91 1.57 15.32
C SER A 147 4.84 0.59 14.83
N ALA A 148 5.04 0.09 13.61
CA ALA A 148 4.32 -1.04 13.05
C ALA A 148 5.32 -2.15 12.69
N ASN A 149 4.82 -3.39 12.59
CA ASN A 149 5.58 -4.48 12.03
C ASN A 149 4.66 -5.49 11.35
N THR A 150 5.12 -6.10 10.27
CA THR A 150 4.49 -7.29 9.66
C THR A 150 5.60 -8.20 9.16
N GLU A 151 5.44 -9.52 9.29
CA GLU A 151 6.48 -10.50 8.87
C GLU A 151 7.88 -10.22 9.48
N MET A 152 7.92 -9.56 10.65
CA MET A 152 9.11 -9.01 11.33
C MET A 152 9.84 -7.86 10.60
N VAL A 153 9.29 -7.32 9.51
CA VAL A 153 9.74 -6.07 8.91
C VAL A 153 9.24 -4.90 9.76
N GLU A 154 10.16 -4.05 10.23
CA GLU A 154 9.85 -2.84 10.97
C GLU A 154 9.30 -1.74 10.04
N GLY A 155 8.35 -0.96 10.55
CA GLY A 155 7.76 0.16 9.83
C GLY A 155 7.05 1.15 10.74
N ILE A 156 6.24 2.01 10.12
CA ILE A 156 5.50 3.08 10.78
C ILE A 156 4.01 2.88 10.55
N GLY A 157 3.23 2.96 11.61
CA GLY A 157 1.77 2.99 11.56
C GLY A 157 1.27 4.40 11.84
N ILE A 158 0.33 4.89 11.04
CA ILE A 158 -0.32 6.18 11.23
C ILE A 158 -1.83 6.07 11.05
N GLN A 159 -2.58 6.77 11.91
CA GLN A 159 -4.03 6.92 11.78
C GLN A 159 -4.37 8.40 11.78
N LEU A 160 -5.15 8.80 10.79
CA LEU A 160 -5.57 10.19 10.61
C LEU A 160 -7.09 10.31 10.61
N LEU A 161 -7.61 11.41 11.14
CA LEU A 161 -9.01 11.81 11.06
C LEU A 161 -9.10 13.08 10.20
N ASN A 162 -9.89 13.00 9.13
CA ASN A 162 -10.13 14.13 8.24
C ASN A 162 -11.30 15.00 8.74
N GLU A 163 -11.38 16.24 8.23
CA GLU A 163 -12.46 17.18 8.57
C GLU A 163 -13.86 16.65 8.22
N ASP A 164 -13.98 15.86 7.15
CA ASP A 164 -15.23 15.21 6.73
C ASP A 164 -15.61 13.98 7.59
N GLY A 165 -14.80 13.66 8.60
CA GLY A 165 -14.99 12.53 9.49
C GLY A 165 -14.52 11.18 8.93
N SER A 166 -13.98 11.13 7.71
CA SER A 166 -13.31 9.95 7.18
C SER A 166 -12.00 9.66 7.93
N ARG A 167 -11.64 8.38 8.02
CA ARG A 167 -10.47 7.91 8.76
C ARG A 167 -9.49 7.21 7.84
N TRP A 168 -8.23 7.60 7.92
CA TRP A 168 -7.15 6.96 7.20
C TRP A 168 -6.36 6.06 8.15
N TYR A 169 -6.05 4.86 7.67
CA TYR A 169 -5.20 3.89 8.34
C TYR A 169 -4.08 3.55 7.37
N ALA A 170 -2.85 3.90 7.72
CA ALA A 170 -1.70 3.65 6.88
C ALA A 170 -0.59 2.93 7.62
N VAL A 171 0.05 2.01 6.92
CA VAL A 171 1.29 1.36 7.35
C VAL A 171 2.35 1.54 6.27
N LEU A 172 3.55 1.90 6.69
CA LEU A 172 4.66 2.23 5.82
C LEU A 172 5.83 1.30 6.15
N PHE A 173 6.29 0.55 5.16
CA PHE A 173 7.35 -0.43 5.33
C PHE A 173 8.42 -0.27 4.26
N TRP A 174 9.66 -0.50 4.66
CA TRP A 174 10.78 -0.69 3.74
C TRP A 174 11.10 -2.17 3.66
N HIS A 175 11.14 -2.74 2.45
CA HIS A 175 11.63 -4.09 2.25
C HIS A 175 12.29 -4.24 0.87
N ASN A 176 13.53 -4.75 0.87
CA ASN A 176 14.28 -5.09 -0.34
C ASN A 176 14.21 -4.03 -1.46
N TYR A 177 14.63 -2.81 -1.14
CA TYR A 177 14.62 -1.65 -2.05
C TYR A 177 13.24 -1.23 -2.55
N HIS A 178 12.19 -1.57 -1.82
CA HIS A 178 10.87 -1.04 -2.04
C HIS A 178 10.36 -0.34 -0.80
N LEU A 179 9.80 0.86 -0.99
CA LEU A 179 8.98 1.52 0.01
C LEU A 179 7.51 1.20 -0.31
N PHE A 180 6.82 0.64 0.68
CA PHE A 180 5.40 0.33 0.59
C PHE A 180 4.61 1.30 1.46
N ILE A 181 3.62 1.96 0.88
CA ILE A 181 2.67 2.83 1.58
C ILE A 181 1.29 2.21 1.39
N ALA A 182 0.84 1.42 2.37
CA ALA A 182 -0.46 0.77 2.32
C ALA A 182 -1.48 1.60 3.11
N ASN A 183 -2.47 2.15 2.42
CA ASN A 183 -3.50 3.04 2.97
C ASN A 183 -4.89 2.42 2.84
N ALA A 184 -5.70 2.59 3.87
CA ALA A 184 -7.13 2.34 3.82
C ALA A 184 -7.92 3.54 4.36
N ILE A 185 -8.90 3.99 3.60
CA ILE A 185 -9.72 5.17 3.89
C ILE A 185 -11.15 4.71 4.11
N ALA A 186 -11.65 4.85 5.34
CA ALA A 186 -13.03 4.55 5.68
C ALA A 186 -13.86 5.84 5.82
N PRO A 187 -15.03 5.94 5.15
CA PRO A 187 -15.97 7.04 5.35
C PRO A 187 -16.42 7.17 6.81
N GLN A 188 -16.96 8.34 7.16
CA GLN A 188 -17.52 8.57 8.48
C GLN A 188 -18.60 7.52 8.81
N GLY A 189 -18.48 6.90 10.00
CA GLY A 189 -19.44 5.89 10.48
C GLY A 189 -19.16 4.46 10.03
N MET A 190 -18.21 4.24 9.11
CA MET A 190 -17.76 2.91 8.73
C MET A 190 -16.77 2.31 9.76
N PRO A 191 -16.70 0.97 9.86
CA PRO A 191 -15.74 0.31 10.73
C PRO A 191 -14.29 0.61 10.30
N PRO A 192 -13.32 0.60 11.23
CA PRO A 192 -11.90 0.71 10.90
C PRO A 192 -11.45 -0.38 9.89
N PRO A 193 -10.81 -0.01 8.77
CA PRO A 193 -10.37 -0.93 7.73
C PRO A 193 -9.05 -1.65 8.08
N LEU A 194 -8.93 -2.18 9.30
CA LEU A 194 -7.68 -2.75 9.84
C LEU A 194 -7.21 -4.01 9.10
N LEU A 195 -8.13 -4.77 8.49
CA LEU A 195 -7.80 -6.00 7.76
C LEU A 195 -6.80 -5.72 6.64
N PHE A 196 -7.01 -4.66 5.87
CA PHE A 196 -6.14 -4.28 4.76
C PHE A 196 -4.69 -4.07 5.22
N SER A 197 -4.49 -3.13 6.16
CA SER A 197 -3.16 -2.78 6.66
C SER A 197 -2.43 -3.93 7.37
N THR A 198 -3.17 -4.90 7.93
CA THR A 198 -2.58 -6.06 8.65
C THR A 198 -2.33 -7.26 7.74
N SER A 199 -2.94 -7.31 6.55
CA SER A 199 -2.76 -8.41 5.59
C SER A 199 -1.47 -8.28 4.75
N LEU A 200 -0.90 -7.07 4.70
CA LEU A 200 0.33 -6.79 3.93
C LEU A 200 1.46 -7.73 4.35
N GLY A 201 2.10 -8.31 3.35
CA GLY A 201 3.32 -9.10 3.48
C GLY A 201 4.21 -8.96 2.25
N PHE A 202 5.39 -9.55 2.32
CA PHE A 202 6.44 -9.37 1.32
C PHE A 202 6.72 -10.67 0.59
N LEU A 203 7.12 -10.56 -0.67
CA LEU A 203 7.46 -11.69 -1.53
C LEU A 203 8.96 -11.68 -1.81
N ASP A 204 9.55 -12.86 -1.97
CA ASP A 204 10.90 -12.97 -2.49
C ASP A 204 10.95 -12.94 -4.03
N GLU A 205 12.16 -13.03 -4.57
CA GLU A 205 12.41 -13.07 -6.01
C GLU A 205 11.67 -14.22 -6.73
N GLN A 206 11.36 -15.31 -6.02
CA GLN A 206 10.61 -16.45 -6.53
C GLN A 206 9.09 -16.32 -6.30
N GLY A 207 8.62 -15.19 -5.77
CA GLY A 207 7.21 -14.93 -5.51
C GLY A 207 6.68 -15.62 -4.24
N ARG A 208 7.55 -16.11 -3.36
CA ARG A 208 7.16 -16.75 -2.11
C ARG A 208 7.03 -15.72 -1.01
N ARG A 209 5.93 -15.78 -0.25
CA ARG A 209 5.75 -14.94 0.93
C ARG A 209 6.77 -15.26 2.00
N ILE A 210 7.42 -14.24 2.51
CA ILE A 210 8.51 -14.36 3.49
C ILE A 210 8.02 -14.06 4.90
N THR A 211 8.65 -14.72 5.87
CA THR A 211 8.62 -14.33 7.29
C THR A 211 10.05 -14.36 7.83
N TYR A 212 10.48 -13.35 8.57
CA TYR A 212 11.77 -13.37 9.24
C TYR A 212 11.69 -13.93 10.67
N GLY A 213 12.78 -14.55 11.14
CA GLY A 213 12.91 -15.01 12.53
C GLY A 213 13.26 -13.89 13.52
N GLU A 214 13.80 -12.78 13.02
CA GLU A 214 14.18 -11.60 13.80
C GLU A 214 13.79 -10.33 13.02
N ARG A 215 13.93 -9.16 13.66
CA ARG A 215 13.50 -7.89 13.04
C ARG A 215 14.35 -7.54 11.83
N TYR A 216 13.68 -7.28 10.71
CA TYR A 216 14.26 -6.72 9.50
C TYR A 216 14.13 -5.19 9.55
N ALA A 217 15.23 -4.50 9.26
CA ALA A 217 15.28 -3.06 9.11
C ALA A 217 16.20 -2.70 7.92
N PRO A 218 15.95 -1.58 7.22
CA PRO A 218 16.78 -1.13 6.10
C PRO A 218 18.26 -1.03 6.47
N LEU A 219 19.12 -1.51 5.57
CA LEU A 219 20.60 -1.40 5.67
C LEU A 219 21.20 -2.05 6.92
N TYR A 220 20.50 -3.05 7.49
CA TYR A 220 21.06 -4.00 8.45
C TYR A 220 21.21 -5.37 7.79
N PRO A 221 22.03 -6.27 8.35
CA PRO A 221 22.11 -7.65 7.87
C PRO A 221 20.72 -8.28 7.79
N VAL A 222 20.40 -8.87 6.63
CA VAL A 222 19.09 -9.50 6.40
C VAL A 222 18.94 -10.69 7.34
N PRO A 223 17.90 -10.72 8.21
CA PRO A 223 17.69 -11.83 9.12
C PRO A 223 17.39 -13.14 8.40
N HIS A 224 17.53 -14.25 9.11
CA HIS A 224 17.14 -15.56 8.60
C HIS A 224 15.62 -15.64 8.38
N ARG A 225 15.21 -16.19 7.23
CA ARG A 225 13.81 -16.47 6.93
C ARG A 225 13.34 -17.74 7.66
N THR A 226 12.15 -17.69 8.22
CA THR A 226 11.45 -18.84 8.82
C THR A 226 10.40 -19.43 7.89
N ARG A 227 10.00 -18.67 6.87
CA ARG A 227 9.12 -19.05 5.77
C ARG A 227 9.58 -18.39 4.48
#